data_AF-A0A2N0WUF7-F1
#
_entry.id   AF-A0A2N0WUF7-F1
#
_cell.length_a   1.000
_cell.length_b   1.000
_cell.length_c   1.000
_cell.angle_alpha   90.00
_cell.angle_beta   90.00
_cell.angle_gamma   90.00
#
_symmetry.space_group_name_H-M   'P 1'
#
loop_
_entity.id
_entity.type
_entity.pdbx_description
1 polymer ?
#
loop_
_entity_poly.entity_id
_entity_poly.type
_entity_poly.pdbx_seq_one_letter_code
_entity_poly.pdbx_strand_id
1 'polypeptide(L)'
;MSWTCQHCNTVIDDESFDICWNCSCVKGRDKPLASASCGPPHCLRCQTNLTFIGTKNFHQGARWGILGDLGEAFVNKQELDMFACKSCGKVEFFIAGFIKSKQ
;
A
#
# COMPACT_ATOMS: atom_id res chain seq x y z
N MET A 1 -7.07 21.26 2.95
CA MET A 1 -8.45 20.69 2.98
C MET A 1 -8.39 19.25 2.46
N SER A 2 -9.45 18.44 2.55
CA SER A 2 -9.44 17.06 2.02
C SER A 2 -10.21 16.98 0.70
N TRP A 3 -9.92 15.97 -0.12
CA TRP A 3 -10.72 15.67 -1.31
C TRP A 3 -11.06 14.18 -1.40
N THR A 4 -12.20 13.87 -1.98
CA THR A 4 -12.65 12.49 -2.18
C THR A 4 -12.36 12.06 -3.60
N CYS A 5 -11.66 10.94 -3.76
CA CYS A 5 -11.43 10.34 -5.06
C CYS A 5 -12.76 9.92 -5.72
N GLN A 6 -13.06 10.47 -6.89
CA GLN A 6 -14.30 10.17 -7.63
C GLN A 6 -14.33 8.75 -8.23
N HIS A 7 -13.21 8.04 -8.23
CA HIS A 7 -13.12 6.66 -8.74
C HIS A 7 -13.29 5.62 -7.63
N CYS A 8 -12.54 5.73 -6.53
CA CYS A 8 -12.51 4.70 -5.47
C CYS A 8 -13.07 5.18 -4.11
N ASN A 9 -13.59 6.40 -4.03
CA ASN A 9 -14.18 7.02 -2.83
C ASN A 9 -13.23 7.18 -1.63
N THR A 10 -11.92 6.94 -1.80
CA THR A 10 -10.92 7.21 -0.77
C THR A 10 -10.85 8.70 -0.47
N VAL A 11 -10.86 9.06 0.82
CA VAL A 11 -10.60 10.42 1.29
C VAL A 11 -9.10 10.66 1.34
N ILE A 12 -8.66 11.73 0.69
CA ILE A 12 -7.28 12.20 0.71
C ILE A 12 -7.24 13.44 1.58
N ASP A 13 -6.48 13.36 2.65
CA ASP A 13 -6.38 14.32 3.73
C ASP A 13 -5.37 15.45 3.46
N ASP A 14 -4.78 15.48 2.26
CA ASP A 14 -3.77 16.46 1.85
C ASP A 14 -4.01 16.93 0.40
N GLU A 15 -4.11 18.25 0.20
CA GLU A 15 -4.36 18.86 -1.12
C GLU A 15 -3.14 18.90 -2.03
N SER A 16 -1.94 18.68 -1.50
CA SER A 16 -0.71 18.59 -2.31
C SER A 16 -0.71 17.34 -3.20
N PHE A 17 -1.58 16.36 -2.90
CA PHE A 17 -1.77 15.19 -3.73
C PHE A 17 -2.79 15.44 -4.84
N ASP A 18 -2.27 15.58 -6.06
CA ASP A 18 -3.09 15.61 -7.28
C ASP A 18 -3.49 14.20 -7.77
N ILE A 19 -2.93 13.14 -7.16
CA ILE A 19 -3.13 11.74 -7.54
C ILE A 19 -3.59 10.94 -6.32
N CYS A 20 -4.63 10.13 -6.50
CA CYS A 20 -5.12 9.23 -5.47
C CYS A 20 -4.13 8.11 -5.19
N TRP A 21 -3.65 8.02 -3.94
CA TRP A 21 -2.72 6.98 -3.53
C TRP A 21 -3.31 5.56 -3.60
N ASN A 22 -4.64 5.41 -3.51
CA ASN A 22 -5.31 4.11 -3.54
C ASN A 22 -5.50 3.57 -4.97
N CYS A 23 -5.94 4.41 -5.91
CA CYS A 23 -6.31 3.96 -7.26
C CYS A 23 -5.59 4.68 -8.41
N SER A 24 -4.65 5.57 -8.10
CA SER A 24 -3.91 6.39 -9.08
C SER A 24 -4.79 7.28 -9.98
N CYS A 25 -6.02 7.58 -9.55
CA CYS A 25 -6.89 8.52 -10.27
C CYS A 25 -6.47 9.97 -9.94
N VAL A 26 -6.44 10.82 -10.97
CA VAL A 26 -6.15 12.25 -10.79
C VAL A 26 -7.35 12.96 -10.16
N LYS A 27 -7.11 13.96 -9.32
CA LYS A 27 -8.15 14.80 -8.73
C LYS A 27 -9.10 15.35 -9.81
N GLY A 28 -10.40 15.13 -9.63
CA GLY A 28 -11.43 15.53 -10.58
C GLY A 28 -11.62 14.62 -11.80
N ARG A 29 -10.98 13.44 -11.83
CA ARG A 29 -11.24 12.41 -12.85
C ARG A 29 -11.96 11.19 -12.24
N ASP A 30 -12.71 10.50 -13.08
CA ASP A 30 -13.49 9.30 -12.79
C ASP A 30 -12.77 7.99 -13.21
N LYS A 31 -11.68 8.10 -13.97
CA LYS A 31 -10.89 6.97 -14.44
C LYS A 31 -9.38 7.16 -14.15
N PRO A 32 -8.68 6.12 -13.67
CA PRO A 32 -7.23 6.14 -13.54
C PRO A 32 -6.54 6.42 -14.88
N LEU A 33 -5.41 7.12 -14.85
CA LEU A 33 -4.51 7.17 -16.00
C LEU A 33 -4.15 5.74 -16.37
N ALA A 34 -4.21 5.39 -17.67
CA ALA A 34 -3.90 4.04 -18.16
C ALA A 34 -2.61 3.56 -17.49
N SER A 35 -2.75 2.55 -16.64
CA SER A 35 -1.72 2.15 -15.71
C SER A 35 -0.46 1.77 -16.49
N ALA A 36 0.67 2.37 -16.12
CA ALA A 36 1.96 1.76 -16.38
C ALA A 36 1.85 0.30 -15.93
N SER A 37 2.19 -0.63 -16.83
CA SER A 37 1.97 -2.06 -16.74
C SER A 37 1.91 -2.60 -15.31
N CYS A 38 0.77 -3.20 -14.95
CA CYS A 38 0.56 -3.94 -13.72
C CYS A 38 1.26 -5.31 -13.79
N GLY A 39 2.58 -5.26 -13.98
CA GLY A 39 3.47 -6.41 -13.95
C GLY A 39 3.94 -6.68 -12.52
N PRO A 40 4.50 -7.87 -12.25
CA PRO A 40 5.12 -8.15 -10.96
C PRO A 40 6.23 -7.13 -10.69
N PRO A 41 6.42 -6.70 -9.43
CA PRO A 41 7.43 -5.69 -9.11
C PRO A 41 8.84 -6.27 -9.35
N HIS A 42 9.80 -5.41 -9.72
CA HIS A 42 11.17 -5.84 -10.05
C HIS A 42 12.16 -5.47 -8.94
N CYS A 43 13.08 -6.39 -8.65
CA CYS A 43 14.20 -6.14 -7.75
C CYS A 43 15.23 -5.21 -8.40
N LEU A 44 15.32 -3.95 -7.96
CA LEU A 44 16.34 -3.01 -8.48
C LEU A 44 17.80 -3.46 -8.34
N ARG A 45 18.12 -4.39 -7.42
CA ARG A 45 19.48 -4.92 -7.25
C ARG A 45 19.82 -6.02 -8.26
N CYS A 46 18.86 -6.89 -8.58
CA CYS A 46 19.08 -8.08 -9.41
C CYS A 46 18.42 -7.99 -10.79
N GLN A 47 17.57 -6.98 -11.01
CA GLN A 47 16.75 -6.79 -12.20
C GLN A 47 15.82 -7.98 -12.51
N THR A 48 15.40 -8.72 -11.48
CA THR A 48 14.50 -9.89 -11.58
C THR A 48 13.14 -9.61 -10.94
N ASN A 49 12.10 -10.31 -11.36
CA ASN A 49 10.77 -10.22 -10.75
C ASN A 49 10.82 -10.64 -9.28
N LEU A 50 10.15 -9.89 -8.41
CA LEU A 50 9.93 -10.28 -7.03
C LEU A 50 8.80 -11.32 -6.97
N THR A 51 8.93 -12.26 -6.04
CA THR A 51 7.93 -13.30 -5.79
C THR A 51 7.03 -12.89 -4.63
N PHE A 52 5.71 -12.95 -4.81
CA PHE A 52 4.77 -12.78 -3.70
C PHE A 52 5.00 -13.87 -2.64
N ILE A 53 5.16 -13.46 -1.38
CA ILE A 53 5.43 -14.38 -0.25
C ILE A 53 4.34 -14.34 0.83
N GLY A 54 3.26 -13.59 0.60
CA GLY A 54 2.10 -13.55 1.47
C GLY A 54 1.73 -12.14 1.91
N THR A 55 0.58 -12.04 2.56
CA THR A 55 0.07 -10.81 3.15
C THR A 55 0.21 -10.89 4.66
N LYS A 56 0.71 -9.83 5.30
CA LYS A 56 0.92 -9.79 6.76
C LYS A 56 0.30 -8.54 7.35
N ASN A 57 -0.26 -8.72 8.55
CA ASN A 57 -0.72 -7.62 9.38
C ASN A 57 0.47 -7.05 10.14
N PHE A 58 0.78 -5.80 9.89
CA PHE A 58 1.79 -5.06 10.64
C PHE A 58 1.11 -4.20 11.70
N HIS A 59 1.60 -4.35 12.93
CA HIS A 59 1.29 -3.43 14.01
C HIS A 59 2.22 -2.23 13.84
N GLN A 60 1.70 -1.05 13.49
CA GLN A 60 2.48 0.17 13.65
C GLN A 60 2.71 0.35 15.16
N GLY A 61 3.95 0.10 15.60
CA GLY A 61 4.30 0.04 17.00
C GLY A 61 4.00 1.35 17.71
N ALA A 62 3.09 1.32 18.68
CA ALA A 62 2.98 2.39 19.65
C ALA A 62 3.79 1.97 20.89
N ARG A 63 4.83 2.76 21.22
CA ARG A 63 5.66 2.54 22.42
C ARG A 63 4.83 2.89 23.66
N TRP A 64 4.10 1.92 24.23
CA TRP A 64 3.29 2.10 25.46
C TRP A 64 3.93 1.44 26.68
N GLY A 65 5.23 1.65 26.91
CA GLY A 65 5.95 1.07 28.06
C GLY A 65 5.49 1.53 29.45
N ILE A 66 4.38 2.28 29.58
CA ILE A 66 3.95 2.88 30.87
C ILE A 66 2.43 2.77 31.15
N LEU A 67 1.57 2.46 30.18
CA LEU A 67 0.11 2.32 30.43
C LEU A 67 -0.38 1.02 29.81
N GLY A 68 -0.46 -0.02 30.63
CA GLY A 68 -0.87 -1.36 30.23
C GLY A 68 -2.33 -1.47 29.76
N ASP A 69 -2.60 -2.60 29.08
CA ASP A 69 -3.85 -3.35 28.82
C ASP A 69 -5.14 -2.61 28.37
N LEU A 70 -5.19 -1.27 28.34
CA LEU A 70 -6.36 -0.48 27.92
C LEU A 70 -6.14 0.29 26.59
N GLY A 71 -4.93 0.21 26.02
CA GLY A 71 -4.57 0.83 24.74
C GLY A 71 -4.54 -0.13 23.53
N GLU A 72 -4.75 -1.43 23.74
CA GLU A 72 -4.60 -2.46 22.69
C GLU A 72 -5.69 -2.40 21.60
N ALA A 73 -6.82 -1.72 21.86
CA ALA A 73 -7.96 -1.66 20.96
C ALA A 73 -7.80 -0.70 19.75
N PHE A 74 -6.74 0.12 19.72
CA PHE A 74 -6.52 1.13 18.66
C PHE A 74 -5.19 0.96 17.93
N VAL A 75 -4.64 -0.25 17.90
CA VAL A 75 -3.53 -0.53 17.00
C VAL A 75 -4.08 -0.59 15.58
N ASN A 76 -3.89 0.48 14.80
CA ASN A 76 -4.15 0.49 13.36
C ASN A 76 -3.33 -0.63 12.72
N LYS A 77 -3.98 -1.78 12.49
CA LYS A 77 -3.40 -2.91 11.77
C LYS A 77 -3.38 -2.54 10.29
N GLN A 78 -2.19 -2.45 9.72
CA GLN A 78 -2.04 -2.28 8.27
C GLN A 78 -1.73 -3.63 7.65
N GLU A 79 -2.60 -4.07 6.74
CA GLU A 79 -2.41 -5.28 5.95
C GLU A 79 -1.51 -4.95 4.74
N LEU A 80 -0.36 -5.63 4.64
CA LEU A 80 0.63 -5.39 3.59
C LEU A 80 0.95 -6.67 2.81
N ASP A 81 0.94 -6.57 1.49
CA ASP A 81 1.41 -7.61 0.57
C ASP A 81 2.94 -7.59 0.51
N MET A 82 3.57 -8.75 0.69
CA MET A 82 5.02 -8.90 0.74
C MET A 82 5.55 -9.58 -0.52
N PHE A 83 6.62 -9.01 -1.09
CA PHE A 83 7.31 -9.56 -2.26
C PHE A 83 8.81 -9.69 -1.98
N ALA A 84 9.41 -10.82 -2.34
CA ALA A 84 10.82 -11.11 -2.08
C ALA A 84 11.60 -11.45 -3.35
N CYS A 85 12.82 -10.93 -3.45
CA CYS A 85 13.82 -11.36 -4.41
C CYS A 85 14.52 -12.61 -3.87
N LYS A 86 14.37 -13.75 -4.57
CA LYS A 86 15.02 -15.01 -4.17
C LYS A 86 16.54 -15.01 -4.34
N SER A 87 17.09 -14.09 -5.13
CA SER A 87 18.53 -13.99 -5.39
C SER A 87 19.29 -13.22 -4.32
N CYS A 88 18.74 -12.10 -3.81
CA CYS A 88 19.45 -11.23 -2.86
C CYS A 88 18.73 -11.02 -1.52
N GLY A 89 17.57 -11.65 -1.32
CA GLY A 89 16.80 -11.53 -0.08
C GLY A 89 16.10 -10.19 0.14
N LYS A 90 16.13 -9.26 -0.83
CA LYS A 90 15.37 -7.99 -0.76
C LYS A 90 13.88 -8.30 -0.61
N VAL A 91 13.22 -7.65 0.35
CA VAL A 91 11.77 -7.71 0.54
C VAL A 91 11.18 -6.30 0.36
N GLU A 92 10.07 -6.21 -0.35
CA GLU A 92 9.27 -5.01 -0.51
C GLU A 92 7.86 -5.24 0.02
N PHE A 93 7.26 -4.16 0.55
CA PHE A 93 5.91 -4.14 1.10
C PHE A 93 5.02 -3.26 0.24
N PHE A 94 3.83 -3.75 -0.08
CA PHE A 94 2.80 -3.04 -0.83
C PHE A 94 1.50 -3.04 -0.03
N ILE A 95 0.62 -2.10 -0.33
CA ILE A 95 -0.74 -2.09 0.25
C ILE A 95 -1.47 -3.36 -0.18
N ALA A 96 -2.23 -3.97 0.73
CA ALA A 96 -3.00 -5.18 0.45
C ALA A 96 -3.88 -5.04 -0.81
N GLY A 97 -3.85 -6.07 -1.66
CA GLY A 97 -4.57 -6.07 -2.93
C GLY A 97 -3.76 -5.55 -4.11
N PHE A 98 -2.44 -5.42 -3.96
CA PHE A 98 -1.54 -4.95 -5.02
C PHE A 98 -1.63 -5.80 -6.30
N ILE A 99 -1.87 -7.12 -6.18
CA ILE A 99 -2.09 -8.02 -7.35
C ILE A 99 -3.56 -8.07 -7.79
N LYS A 100 -4.51 -7.72 -6.91
CA LYS A 100 -5.95 -7.96 -7.13
C LYS A 100 -6.62 -7.00 -8.11
N SER A 101 -5.92 -5.99 -8.63
CA SER A 101 -6.41 -5.11 -9.71
C SER A 101 -6.55 -5.82 -11.08
N LYS A 102 -6.52 -7.16 -11.11
CA LYS A 102 -6.62 -8.01 -12.30
C LYS A 102 -7.79 -9.02 -12.30
N GLN A 103 -8.77 -8.92 -11.41
CA GLN A 103 -10.01 -9.73 -11.52
C GLN A 103 -11.23 -8.85 -11.72
#